data_AF-A0A960WWX8-F1
#
_entry.id   AF-A0A960WWX8-F1
#
_cell.length_a   1.000
_cell.length_b   1.000
_cell.length_c   1.000
_cell.angle_alpha   90.00
_cell.angle_beta   90.00
_cell.angle_gamma   90.00
#
_symmetry.space_group_name_H-M   'P 1'
#
loop_
_entity.id
_entity.type
_entity.pdbx_description
1 polymer ?
#
loop_
_entity_poly.entity_id
_entity_poly.type
_entity_poly.pdbx_seq_one_letter_code
_entity_poly.pdbx_strand_id
1 'polypeptide(L)'
;MHLLSSALTVTSAIVLAMLPASLGAQQWQAVSPAPKVVATGFGLQKEKEKVPVMSASVLPLVGTPGHLVPGAFFPQAPKTSLPKVFAPSRPREIYTRYPWKLDIVATVFWIGELPTANNPVPNTVSAWDRRWTSNFGGYDNPDPAKREGYLPIGFTPGQNPFYFALPYNDIDRSGTKESARSVVPWFNEAFYRNGRTVLKGRWMAIRRGDKVCYAQWEDVGPFETDDHEYVFGDQRPRTRMNRGAGLDVSPAVRDFLEFGSGYGTVDWRFVDVDEVPDGPWKQHGSNNPFANSVLAGDGVGTASESILRVRELRDRLMASLDTPEAETAAPLTRE
;
A
#
# COMPACT_ATOMS: atom_id res chain seq x y z
N MET A 1 -46.69 -64.13 35.82
CA MET A 1 -45.47 -64.19 35.00
C MET A 1 -45.90 -64.70 33.64
N HIS A 2 -45.85 -64.02 32.50
CA HIS A 2 -45.22 -62.77 32.05
C HIS A 2 -46.15 -62.07 31.05
N LEU A 3 -46.05 -60.73 31.03
CA LEU A 3 -46.66 -59.79 30.09
C LEU A 3 -45.99 -59.86 28.71
N LEU A 4 -46.77 -59.67 27.64
CA LEU A 4 -46.29 -59.09 26.37
C LEU A 4 -47.39 -58.16 25.83
N SER A 5 -47.13 -56.86 25.90
CA SER A 5 -47.95 -55.77 25.35
C SER A 5 -47.27 -55.26 24.08
N SER A 6 -48.04 -55.18 22.99
CA SER A 6 -47.60 -54.71 21.68
C SER A 6 -47.60 -53.18 21.63
N ALA A 7 -46.44 -52.57 21.38
CA ALA A 7 -46.30 -51.12 21.24
C ALA A 7 -46.49 -50.71 19.77
N LEU A 8 -47.48 -49.86 19.52
CA LEU A 8 -47.72 -49.13 18.28
C LEU A 8 -46.73 -47.95 18.21
N THR A 9 -45.88 -47.88 17.20
CA THR A 9 -44.92 -46.78 16.99
C THR A 9 -45.52 -45.76 16.03
N VAL A 10 -45.75 -44.54 16.50
CA VAL A 10 -46.16 -43.38 15.70
C VAL A 10 -44.90 -42.66 15.22
N THR A 11 -44.68 -42.62 13.90
CA THR A 11 -43.61 -41.84 13.27
C THR A 11 -44.09 -40.41 13.01
N SER A 12 -43.58 -39.46 13.80
CA SER A 12 -43.70 -38.02 13.52
C SER A 12 -42.63 -37.58 12.52
N ALA A 13 -43.06 -37.09 11.35
CA ALA A 13 -42.18 -36.45 10.38
C ALA A 13 -41.88 -35.01 10.81
N ILE A 14 -40.63 -34.73 11.19
CA ILE A 14 -40.11 -33.39 11.42
C ILE A 14 -39.57 -32.87 10.08
N VAL A 15 -40.26 -31.89 9.49
CA VAL A 15 -39.76 -31.10 8.36
C VAL A 15 -38.76 -30.08 8.93
N LEU A 16 -37.48 -30.37 8.78
CA LEU A 16 -36.40 -29.45 9.13
C LEU A 16 -36.21 -28.46 7.96
N ALA A 17 -36.71 -27.25 8.13
CA ALA A 17 -36.39 -26.14 7.24
C ALA A 17 -34.89 -25.82 7.35
N MET A 18 -34.13 -26.11 6.29
CA MET A 18 -32.72 -25.71 6.20
C MET A 18 -32.63 -24.21 5.90
N LEU A 19 -32.24 -23.44 6.91
CA LEU A 19 -31.64 -22.10 6.72
C LEU A 19 -30.20 -22.28 6.22
N PRO A 20 -29.73 -21.52 5.21
CA PRO A 20 -28.32 -21.53 4.86
C PRO A 20 -27.56 -20.74 5.94
N ALA A 21 -26.79 -21.46 6.77
CA ALA A 21 -25.75 -20.85 7.57
C ALA A 21 -24.66 -20.34 6.62
N SER A 22 -24.53 -19.02 6.48
CA SER A 22 -23.36 -18.41 5.84
C SER A 22 -22.14 -18.66 6.73
N LEU A 23 -21.39 -19.72 6.42
CA LEU A 23 -20.04 -19.92 6.94
C LEU A 23 -19.15 -18.81 6.36
N GLY A 24 -19.02 -17.72 7.11
CA GLY A 24 -18.04 -16.67 6.83
C GLY A 24 -16.64 -17.27 6.79
N ALA A 25 -15.88 -16.93 5.74
CA ALA A 25 -14.49 -17.34 5.60
C ALA A 25 -13.68 -16.86 6.83
N GLN A 26 -13.03 -17.79 7.52
CA GLN A 26 -12.26 -17.52 8.74
C GLN A 26 -10.86 -17.02 8.38
N GLN A 27 -10.50 -15.87 8.91
CA GLN A 27 -9.25 -15.15 8.67
C GLN A 27 -8.25 -15.45 9.80
N TRP A 28 -7.01 -15.77 9.46
CA TRP A 28 -5.91 -15.94 10.43
C TRP A 28 -4.74 -15.13 9.88
N GLN A 29 -4.08 -14.33 10.71
CA GLN A 29 -2.91 -13.54 10.31
C GLN A 29 -1.63 -13.99 11.04
N ALA A 30 -0.48 -13.63 10.45
CA ALA A 30 0.84 -13.96 10.98
C ALA A 30 1.15 -13.24 12.30
N VAL A 31 1.91 -13.88 13.18
CA VAL A 31 2.52 -13.23 14.36
C VAL A 31 4.04 -13.20 14.20
N SER A 32 4.66 -12.04 14.41
CA SER A 32 6.13 -11.94 14.55
C SER A 32 6.57 -12.32 15.99
N PRO A 33 7.44 -13.32 16.19
CA PRO A 33 7.86 -13.73 17.54
C PRO A 33 8.86 -12.77 18.22
N ALA A 34 8.78 -12.72 19.55
CA ALA A 34 9.85 -12.58 20.53
C ALA A 34 11.28 -13.10 20.26
N PRO A 35 12.35 -12.36 19.89
CA PRO A 35 13.69 -12.96 19.91
C PRO A 35 14.35 -12.78 21.29
N LYS A 36 14.85 -13.90 21.81
CA LYS A 36 15.80 -14.00 22.94
C LYS A 36 17.17 -13.53 22.46
N VAL A 37 17.84 -12.73 23.30
CA VAL A 37 19.18 -12.17 23.05
C VAL A 37 20.23 -13.28 23.06
N VAL A 38 21.00 -13.41 21.98
CA VAL A 38 22.29 -14.08 21.96
C VAL A 38 23.30 -13.16 21.29
N ALA A 39 24.30 -12.75 22.06
CA ALA A 39 25.38 -11.88 21.64
C ALA A 39 26.44 -12.68 20.87
N THR A 40 26.91 -12.14 19.74
CA THR A 40 28.27 -12.37 19.25
C THR A 40 28.76 -11.11 18.54
N GLY A 41 29.92 -10.61 18.98
CA GLY A 41 30.62 -9.51 18.32
C GLY A 41 31.69 -10.04 17.40
N PHE A 42 32.01 -9.28 16.35
CA PHE A 42 33.30 -9.35 15.67
C PHE A 42 33.59 -7.99 15.03
N GLY A 43 34.77 -7.45 15.35
CA GLY A 43 35.31 -6.24 14.74
C GLY A 43 36.09 -6.55 13.47
N LEU A 44 36.16 -5.58 12.56
CA LEU A 44 37.08 -5.59 11.43
C LEU A 44 37.54 -4.16 11.10
N GLN A 45 38.86 -4.07 10.90
CA GLN A 45 39.66 -2.88 10.68
C GLN A 45 39.43 -2.29 9.29
N LYS A 46 39.63 -0.97 9.14
CA LYS A 46 39.43 -0.20 7.91
C LYS A 46 40.77 0.37 7.44
N GLU A 47 41.29 -0.13 6.32
CA GLU A 47 42.41 0.48 5.60
C GLU A 47 41.92 1.62 4.69
N LYS A 48 42.77 2.65 4.56
CA LYS A 48 42.57 3.87 3.76
C LYS A 48 43.32 3.74 2.44
N GLU A 49 42.66 4.06 1.32
CA GLU A 49 43.33 4.21 0.02
C GLU A 49 43.16 5.64 -0.53
N LYS A 50 44.25 6.16 -1.11
CA LYS A 50 44.46 7.52 -1.63
C LYS A 50 43.95 7.66 -3.06
N VAL A 51 43.38 8.82 -3.38
CA VAL A 51 43.04 9.25 -4.76
C VAL A 51 44.09 10.27 -5.25
N PRO A 52 44.61 10.17 -6.49
CA PRO A 52 45.37 11.25 -7.11
C PRO A 52 44.51 12.12 -8.03
N VAL A 53 44.82 13.42 -7.98
CA VAL A 53 44.26 14.53 -8.77
C VAL A 53 44.93 14.58 -10.14
N MET A 54 44.19 14.85 -11.21
CA MET A 54 44.76 15.43 -12.44
C MET A 54 43.89 16.55 -13.02
N SER A 55 44.58 17.66 -13.30
CA SER A 55 44.13 18.93 -13.84
C SER A 55 43.61 18.84 -15.28
N ALA A 56 42.63 19.68 -15.60
CA ALA A 56 42.26 20.00 -16.98
C ALA A 56 42.60 21.47 -17.29
N SER A 57 43.39 21.64 -18.35
CA SER A 57 43.93 22.90 -18.85
C SER A 57 42.87 23.83 -19.45
N VAL A 58 43.05 25.12 -19.19
CA VAL A 58 42.32 26.26 -19.77
C VAL A 58 43.01 26.69 -21.06
N LEU A 59 42.24 27.06 -22.09
CA LEU A 59 42.71 27.95 -23.16
C LEU A 59 41.71 29.11 -23.35
N PRO A 60 42.20 30.36 -23.54
CA PRO A 60 41.37 31.55 -23.70
C PRO A 60 41.18 31.94 -25.17
N LEU A 61 40.14 32.72 -25.48
CA LEU A 61 40.14 33.56 -26.69
C LEU A 61 39.36 34.87 -26.50
N VAL A 62 40.15 35.93 -26.29
CA VAL A 62 40.12 37.28 -26.89
C VAL A 62 38.76 37.83 -27.36
N GLY A 63 38.40 38.99 -26.82
CA GLY A 63 37.23 39.78 -27.21
C GLY A 63 37.52 40.94 -28.18
N THR A 64 36.48 41.71 -28.48
CA THR A 64 36.55 43.14 -28.85
C THR A 64 35.25 43.84 -28.43
N PRO A 65 35.30 45.15 -28.10
CA PRO A 65 34.17 45.89 -27.51
C PRO A 65 33.38 46.66 -28.58
N GLY A 66 32.06 46.83 -28.36
CA GLY A 66 31.19 47.61 -29.23
C GLY A 66 30.01 48.20 -28.47
N HIS A 67 29.82 49.50 -28.64
CA HIS A 67 28.94 50.41 -27.91
C HIS A 67 27.43 50.08 -27.96
N LEU A 68 26.75 50.58 -26.92
CA LEU A 68 25.30 50.55 -26.67
C LEU A 68 24.49 51.34 -27.71
N VAL A 69 23.31 50.83 -28.07
CA VAL A 69 22.14 51.64 -28.49
C VAL A 69 20.90 51.11 -27.76
N PRO A 70 20.18 51.91 -26.96
CA PRO A 70 18.89 51.53 -26.40
C PRO A 70 17.79 51.76 -27.45
N GLY A 71 16.96 50.74 -27.70
CA GLY A 71 15.73 50.89 -28.49
C GLY A 71 15.80 50.35 -29.91
N ALA A 72 15.80 49.02 -30.06
CA ALA A 72 15.39 48.36 -31.29
C ALA A 72 14.62 47.09 -30.92
N PHE A 73 13.28 47.16 -31.01
CA PHE A 73 12.44 45.96 -30.96
C PHE A 73 12.63 45.19 -32.26
N PHE A 74 13.29 44.03 -32.19
CA PHE A 74 13.26 43.06 -33.27
C PHE A 74 11.91 42.34 -33.23
N PRO A 75 11.07 42.37 -34.28
CA PRO A 75 9.88 41.53 -34.32
C PRO A 75 10.34 40.07 -34.41
N GLN A 76 10.05 39.27 -33.37
CA GLN A 76 10.29 37.83 -33.43
C GLN A 76 9.43 37.23 -34.54
N ALA A 77 10.08 36.58 -35.51
CA ALA A 77 9.39 35.79 -36.51
C ALA A 77 8.54 34.70 -35.82
N PRO A 78 7.30 34.43 -36.30
CA PRO A 78 6.45 33.41 -35.71
C PRO A 78 7.15 32.05 -35.88
N LYS A 79 7.48 31.42 -34.74
CA LYS A 79 8.02 30.06 -34.72
C LYS A 79 6.92 29.14 -35.26
N THR A 80 7.11 28.64 -36.48
CA THR A 80 6.31 27.55 -37.04
C THR A 80 6.44 26.35 -36.12
N SER A 81 5.38 26.07 -35.34
CA SER A 81 5.29 24.85 -34.55
C SER A 81 5.19 23.68 -35.52
N LEU A 82 6.15 22.75 -35.43
CA LEU A 82 6.05 21.47 -36.12
C LEU A 82 4.72 20.79 -35.73
N PRO A 83 4.04 20.12 -36.67
CA PRO A 83 2.82 19.40 -36.35
C PRO A 83 3.11 18.41 -35.22
N LYS A 84 2.41 18.59 -34.10
CA LYS A 84 2.50 17.72 -32.93
C LYS A 84 1.83 16.41 -33.31
N VAL A 85 2.60 15.48 -33.87
CA VAL A 85 2.12 14.12 -34.14
C VAL A 85 1.79 13.51 -32.79
N PHE A 86 0.50 13.36 -32.51
CA PHE A 86 0.01 12.54 -31.41
C PHE A 86 0.41 11.10 -31.75
N ALA A 87 1.56 10.66 -31.23
CA ALA A 87 1.86 9.24 -31.25
C ALA A 87 0.77 8.56 -30.43
N PRO A 88 -0.03 7.63 -31.00
CA PRO A 88 -0.94 6.83 -30.19
C PRO A 88 -0.08 6.09 -29.17
N SER A 89 -0.26 6.40 -27.88
CA SER A 89 0.34 5.62 -26.81
C SER A 89 -0.16 4.20 -26.98
N ARG A 90 0.70 3.31 -27.49
CA ARG A 90 0.43 1.86 -27.46
C ARG A 90 0.05 1.50 -26.01
N PRO A 91 -0.94 0.63 -25.77
CA PRO A 91 -1.41 0.33 -24.42
C PRO A 91 -0.21 -0.07 -23.54
N ARG A 92 -0.13 0.47 -22.32
CA ARG A 92 0.90 0.14 -21.30
C ARG A 92 0.94 -1.36 -20.93
N GLU A 93 0.15 -2.21 -21.56
CA GLU A 93 0.14 -3.67 -21.39
C GLU A 93 1.45 -4.36 -21.81
N ILE A 94 2.26 -3.74 -22.69
CA ILE A 94 3.48 -4.41 -23.22
C ILE A 94 4.72 -4.18 -22.34
N TYR A 95 4.77 -3.14 -21.50
CA TYR A 95 5.90 -2.88 -20.60
C TYR A 95 5.45 -2.22 -19.28
N THR A 96 4.89 -3.00 -18.36
CA THR A 96 4.70 -2.56 -16.98
C THR A 96 6.01 -2.72 -16.21
N ARG A 97 6.37 -1.74 -15.36
CA ARG A 97 7.60 -1.79 -14.53
C ARG A 97 7.60 -3.01 -13.60
N TYR A 98 6.42 -3.38 -13.11
CA TYR A 98 6.21 -4.53 -12.24
C TYR A 98 5.31 -5.56 -12.96
N PRO A 99 5.70 -6.84 -13.01
CA PRO A 99 4.91 -7.88 -13.67
C PRO A 99 3.64 -8.21 -12.87
N TRP A 100 2.63 -8.75 -13.56
CA TRP A 100 1.44 -9.30 -12.93
C TRP A 100 1.73 -10.62 -12.23
N LYS A 101 1.28 -10.74 -10.98
CA LYS A 101 1.09 -12.01 -10.30
C LYS A 101 -0.31 -12.50 -10.60
N LEU A 102 -0.40 -13.70 -11.15
CA LEU A 102 -1.66 -14.25 -11.68
C LEU A 102 -2.26 -15.26 -10.72
N ASP A 103 -3.58 -15.38 -10.72
CA ASP A 103 -4.32 -16.42 -9.99
C ASP A 103 -3.97 -16.50 -8.49
N ILE A 104 -3.93 -15.35 -7.82
CA ILE A 104 -3.64 -15.25 -6.39
C ILE A 104 -4.93 -15.29 -5.60
N VAL A 105 -4.99 -16.14 -4.58
CA VAL A 105 -6.10 -16.14 -3.62
C VAL A 105 -6.01 -14.89 -2.75
N ALA A 106 -7.07 -14.10 -2.77
CA ALA A 106 -7.25 -12.91 -1.95
C ALA A 106 -8.38 -13.10 -0.94
N THR A 107 -8.12 -12.72 0.31
CA THR A 107 -9.07 -12.74 1.44
C THR A 107 -9.38 -11.34 1.93
N VAL A 108 -10.40 -11.19 2.77
CA VAL A 108 -10.88 -9.87 3.21
C VAL A 108 -10.58 -9.66 4.67
N PHE A 109 -9.77 -8.64 4.97
CA PHE A 109 -9.47 -8.18 6.31
C PHE A 109 -9.94 -6.75 6.49
N TRP A 110 -10.09 -6.31 7.75
CA TRP A 110 -10.54 -4.95 8.00
C TRP A 110 -9.95 -4.35 9.27
N ILE A 111 -9.83 -3.03 9.25
CA ILE A 111 -9.32 -2.22 10.35
C ILE A 111 -10.26 -2.27 11.55
N GLY A 112 -9.67 -2.45 12.73
CA GLY A 112 -10.37 -2.49 14.01
C GLY A 112 -10.96 -3.86 14.38
N GLU A 113 -10.70 -4.92 13.59
CA GLU A 113 -11.06 -6.28 13.98
C GLU A 113 -10.45 -6.63 15.35
N LEU A 114 -11.33 -7.03 16.28
CA LEU A 114 -10.92 -7.50 17.60
C LEU A 114 -10.53 -8.98 17.54
N PRO A 115 -9.64 -9.44 18.43
CA PRO A 115 -9.22 -10.83 18.39
C PRO A 115 -10.39 -11.72 18.80
N THR A 116 -10.53 -12.85 18.13
CA THR A 116 -11.50 -13.90 18.45
C THR A 116 -10.76 -15.21 18.78
N ALA A 117 -11.47 -16.20 19.32
CA ALA A 117 -10.88 -17.52 19.61
C ALA A 117 -10.22 -18.16 18.37
N ASN A 118 -10.70 -17.84 17.17
CA ASN A 118 -10.20 -18.38 15.91
C ASN A 118 -9.32 -17.38 15.13
N ASN A 119 -9.21 -16.13 15.57
CA ASN A 119 -8.29 -15.14 15.00
C ASN A 119 -7.64 -14.37 16.15
N PRO A 120 -6.52 -14.85 16.70
CA PRO A 120 -5.93 -14.25 17.90
C PRO A 120 -5.25 -12.90 17.62
N VAL A 121 -5.03 -12.55 16.34
CA VAL A 121 -4.35 -11.32 15.95
C VAL A 121 -5.39 -10.26 15.61
N PRO A 122 -5.48 -9.17 16.38
CA PRO A 122 -6.38 -8.08 16.06
C PRO A 122 -5.82 -7.17 14.97
N ASN A 123 -6.70 -6.58 14.17
CA ASN A 123 -6.36 -5.55 13.17
C ASN A 123 -6.57 -4.14 13.74
N THR A 124 -6.39 -3.96 15.06
CA THR A 124 -6.52 -2.65 15.71
C THR A 124 -5.28 -1.77 15.53
N VAL A 125 -4.17 -2.40 15.15
CA VAL A 125 -2.90 -1.79 14.76
C VAL A 125 -2.42 -2.48 13.48
N SER A 126 -1.66 -1.77 12.65
CA SER A 126 -0.95 -2.40 11.53
C SER A 126 0.53 -2.58 11.87
N ALA A 127 1.27 -3.25 10.98
CA ALA A 127 2.73 -3.33 11.02
C ALA A 127 3.43 -1.97 11.14
N TRP A 128 2.77 -0.88 10.71
CA TRP A 128 3.35 0.45 10.62
C TRP A 128 2.52 1.56 11.26
N ASP A 129 1.32 1.26 11.76
CA ASP A 129 0.44 2.22 12.43
C ASP A 129 -0.08 1.66 13.76
N ARG A 130 0.45 2.18 14.88
CA ARG A 130 0.04 1.79 16.23
C ARG A 130 -1.31 2.38 16.67
N ARG A 131 -1.87 3.31 15.89
CA ARG A 131 -3.16 3.95 16.14
C ARG A 131 -4.11 3.69 14.97
N TRP A 132 -3.95 2.58 14.27
CA TRP A 132 -4.57 2.35 12.98
C TRP A 132 -6.09 2.54 12.98
N THR A 133 -6.81 1.91 13.92
CA THR A 133 -8.26 2.13 14.06
C THR A 133 -8.62 3.60 14.30
N SER A 134 -7.85 4.30 15.13
CA SER A 134 -8.09 5.71 15.44
C SER A 134 -7.81 6.61 14.24
N ASN A 135 -6.71 6.36 13.52
CA ASN A 135 -6.31 7.14 12.35
C ASN A 135 -7.25 6.88 11.16
N PHE A 136 -7.77 5.66 11.03
CA PHE A 136 -8.83 5.35 10.08
C PHE A 136 -10.16 6.02 10.44
N GLY A 137 -10.40 6.27 11.74
CA GLY A 137 -11.61 6.93 12.25
C GLY A 137 -12.62 5.97 12.90
N GLY A 138 -12.32 4.67 12.94
CA GLY A 138 -13.17 3.69 13.59
C GLY A 138 -13.02 2.27 13.04
N TYR A 139 -14.00 1.43 13.35
CA TYR A 139 -14.11 0.05 12.86
C TYR A 139 -14.57 0.05 11.39
N ASP A 140 -13.76 -0.49 10.49
CA ASP A 140 -14.11 -0.62 9.07
C ASP A 140 -15.06 -1.79 8.85
N ASN A 141 -16.35 -1.58 9.14
CA ASN A 141 -17.30 -2.68 9.22
C ASN A 141 -17.43 -3.43 7.87
N PRO A 142 -17.11 -4.74 7.83
CA PRO A 142 -17.18 -5.51 6.59
C PRO A 142 -18.62 -5.87 6.20
N ASP A 143 -19.62 -5.75 7.08
CA ASP A 143 -21.02 -6.08 6.73
C ASP A 143 -21.52 -5.14 5.62
N PRO A 144 -21.93 -5.66 4.44
CA PRO A 144 -22.48 -4.83 3.36
C PRO A 144 -23.67 -3.95 3.79
N ALA A 145 -24.48 -4.39 4.76
CA ALA A 145 -25.60 -3.59 5.28
C ALA A 145 -25.15 -2.41 6.16
N LYS A 146 -23.86 -2.33 6.51
CA LYS A 146 -23.25 -1.27 7.31
C LYS A 146 -22.34 -0.37 6.48
N ARG A 147 -22.48 -0.40 5.15
CA ARG A 147 -21.68 0.39 4.21
C ARG A 147 -22.57 1.26 3.31
N GLU A 148 -22.09 2.46 3.04
CA GLU A 148 -22.65 3.37 2.03
C GLU A 148 -21.59 3.54 0.93
N GLY A 149 -21.89 3.00 -0.25
CA GLY A 149 -20.88 2.83 -1.30
C GLY A 149 -19.71 2.00 -0.80
N TYR A 150 -18.52 2.60 -0.74
CA TYR A 150 -17.29 1.94 -0.30
C TYR A 150 -16.88 2.31 1.13
N LEU A 151 -17.70 3.06 1.88
CA LEU A 151 -17.37 3.57 3.20
C LEU A 151 -18.25 2.94 4.29
N PRO A 152 -17.78 2.85 5.55
CA PRO A 152 -18.66 2.53 6.68
C PRO A 152 -19.67 3.67 6.94
N ILE A 153 -20.93 3.33 7.28
CA ILE A 153 -22.03 4.31 7.45
C ILE A 153 -21.80 5.30 8.62
N GLY A 154 -20.94 4.97 9.59
CA GLY A 154 -20.79 5.73 10.82
C GLY A 154 -19.84 6.93 10.76
N PHE A 155 -18.98 7.02 9.75
CA PHE A 155 -17.94 8.06 9.67
C PHE A 155 -17.32 8.13 8.26
N THR A 156 -16.72 9.27 7.93
CA THR A 156 -15.82 9.36 6.77
C THR A 156 -14.42 8.91 7.20
N PRO A 157 -13.80 7.92 6.51
CA PRO A 157 -12.48 7.44 6.88
C PRO A 157 -11.39 8.52 6.85
N GLY A 158 -10.59 8.57 7.92
CA GLY A 158 -9.39 9.41 8.03
C GLY A 158 -8.17 8.87 7.27
N GLN A 159 -8.23 7.60 6.83
CA GLN A 159 -7.28 6.96 5.92
C GLN A 159 -8.01 6.33 4.72
N ASN A 160 -7.28 5.98 3.67
CA ASN A 160 -7.85 5.47 2.43
C ASN A 160 -8.61 4.15 2.69
N PRO A 161 -9.91 4.04 2.34
CA PRO A 161 -10.68 2.81 2.51
C PRO A 161 -10.25 1.69 1.55
N PHE A 162 -9.52 2.00 0.48
CA PHE A 162 -8.94 1.01 -0.43
C PHE A 162 -7.53 0.67 0.00
N TYR A 163 -7.41 -0.36 0.84
CA TYR A 163 -6.12 -0.83 1.36
C TYR A 163 -5.95 -2.34 1.20
N PHE A 164 -4.70 -2.78 1.29
CA PHE A 164 -4.32 -4.18 1.21
C PHE A 164 -3.13 -4.51 2.13
N ALA A 165 -2.89 -5.80 2.31
CA ALA A 165 -1.70 -6.34 2.96
C ALA A 165 -1.03 -7.41 2.08
N LEU A 166 0.30 -7.40 2.09
CA LEU A 166 1.16 -8.42 1.46
C LEU A 166 2.13 -9.02 2.49
N PRO A 167 2.55 -10.28 2.31
CA PRO A 167 3.25 -11.06 3.34
C PRO A 167 4.74 -10.72 3.46
N TYR A 168 5.09 -9.43 3.51
CA TYR A 168 6.46 -8.98 3.69
C TYR A 168 6.54 -7.70 4.51
N ASN A 169 7.38 -7.71 5.54
CA ASN A 169 7.77 -6.54 6.32
C ASN A 169 9.24 -6.22 6.06
N ASP A 170 9.54 -4.96 5.75
CA ASP A 170 10.91 -4.46 5.57
C ASP A 170 11.55 -3.96 6.88
N ILE A 171 10.77 -3.89 7.96
CA ILE A 171 11.25 -3.53 9.29
C ILE A 171 11.05 -4.68 10.28
N ASP A 172 11.96 -4.77 11.24
CA ASP A 172 11.87 -5.62 12.41
C ASP A 172 12.16 -4.79 13.69
N ARG A 173 12.39 -5.49 14.81
CA ARG A 173 12.65 -4.85 16.11
C ARG A 173 13.97 -4.08 16.15
N SER A 174 14.93 -4.44 15.31
CA SER A 174 16.26 -3.83 15.21
C SER A 174 16.29 -2.65 14.24
N GLY A 175 15.26 -2.51 13.40
CA GLY A 175 15.12 -1.43 12.43
C GLY A 175 14.78 -1.96 11.04
N THR A 176 15.30 -1.30 10.01
CA THR A 176 15.15 -1.76 8.62
C THR A 176 15.99 -3.01 8.39
N LYS A 177 15.39 -4.07 7.87
CA LYS A 177 16.08 -5.34 7.59
C LYS A 177 17.20 -5.13 6.58
N GLU A 178 18.35 -5.75 6.83
CA GLU A 178 19.50 -5.67 5.90
C GLU A 178 19.13 -6.19 4.49
N SER A 179 18.32 -7.25 4.42
CA SER A 179 17.85 -7.82 3.16
C SER A 179 16.93 -6.88 2.38
N ALA A 180 16.23 -5.94 3.02
CA ALA A 180 15.27 -5.05 2.37
C ALA A 180 15.88 -4.25 1.23
N ARG A 181 17.15 -3.80 1.38
CA ARG A 181 17.88 -3.07 0.33
C ARG A 181 18.05 -3.88 -0.95
N SER A 182 18.19 -5.20 -0.82
CA SER A 182 18.42 -6.10 -1.96
C SER A 182 17.13 -6.59 -2.63
N VAL A 183 16.03 -6.70 -1.87
CA VAL A 183 14.80 -7.33 -2.36
C VAL A 183 13.70 -6.34 -2.74
N VAL A 184 13.66 -5.14 -2.12
CA VAL A 184 12.61 -4.15 -2.39
C VAL A 184 13.02 -3.31 -3.61
N PRO A 185 12.28 -3.35 -4.73
CA PRO A 185 12.73 -2.74 -6.00
C PRO A 185 12.96 -1.23 -5.94
N TRP A 186 12.22 -0.53 -5.09
CA TRP A 186 12.27 0.93 -4.93
C TRP A 186 13.04 1.37 -3.68
N PHE A 187 13.77 0.47 -3.02
CA PHE A 187 14.40 0.78 -1.73
C PHE A 187 15.32 1.99 -1.80
N ASN A 188 16.21 2.05 -2.79
CA ASN A 188 17.20 3.12 -2.91
C ASN A 188 16.57 4.49 -3.18
N GLU A 189 15.37 4.53 -3.77
CA GLU A 189 14.62 5.76 -4.04
C GLU A 189 13.83 6.22 -2.81
N ALA A 190 13.24 5.28 -2.07
CA ALA A 190 12.31 5.59 -0.98
C ALA A 190 12.96 5.62 0.42
N PHE A 191 14.10 4.97 0.61
CA PHE A 191 14.73 4.87 1.92
C PHE A 191 15.29 6.22 2.37
N TYR A 192 14.78 6.72 3.50
CA TYR A 192 15.22 7.98 4.08
C TYR A 192 15.76 7.85 5.51
N ARG A 193 15.41 6.78 6.24
CA ARG A 193 15.84 6.58 7.63
C ARG A 193 15.70 5.12 8.07
N ASN A 194 16.66 4.64 8.86
CA ASN A 194 16.57 3.32 9.51
C ASN A 194 15.34 3.22 10.44
N GLY A 195 14.65 2.07 10.40
CA GLY A 195 13.46 1.79 11.20
C GLY A 195 12.20 2.44 10.64
N ARG A 196 12.25 2.97 9.42
CA ARG A 196 11.09 3.47 8.68
C ARG A 196 10.86 2.59 7.45
N THR A 197 9.61 2.26 7.24
CA THR A 197 9.20 1.39 6.13
C THR A 197 9.22 2.16 4.82
N VAL A 198 9.57 1.48 3.74
CA VAL A 198 9.43 1.94 2.36
C VAL A 198 8.23 1.27 1.65
N LEU A 199 7.42 0.50 2.38
CA LEU A 199 6.32 -0.30 1.84
C LEU A 199 4.95 0.36 2.01
N LYS A 200 4.70 0.98 3.17
CA LYS A 200 3.43 1.64 3.47
C LYS A 200 3.09 2.69 2.40
N GLY A 201 1.81 2.77 2.01
CA GLY A 201 1.29 3.73 1.04
C GLY A 201 1.69 3.48 -0.42
N ARG A 202 2.41 2.39 -0.71
CA ARG A 202 2.65 1.94 -2.09
C ARG A 202 1.34 1.43 -2.70
N TRP A 203 1.20 1.55 -4.01
CA TRP A 203 -0.03 1.21 -4.72
C TRP A 203 0.10 -0.09 -5.49
N MET A 204 -1.04 -0.77 -5.68
CA MET A 204 -1.18 -1.88 -6.62
C MET A 204 -2.45 -1.75 -7.44
N ALA A 205 -2.45 -2.43 -8.59
CA ALA A 205 -3.65 -2.76 -9.33
C ALA A 205 -4.04 -4.20 -9.00
N ILE A 206 -5.33 -4.44 -8.78
CA ILE A 206 -5.92 -5.74 -8.46
C ILE A 206 -7.01 -5.99 -9.49
N ARG A 207 -6.84 -7.02 -10.31
CA ARG A 207 -7.75 -7.37 -11.41
C ARG A 207 -8.54 -8.63 -11.07
N ARG A 208 -9.85 -8.58 -11.33
CA ARG A 208 -10.73 -9.75 -11.29
C ARG A 208 -11.76 -9.63 -12.41
N GLY A 209 -11.74 -10.59 -13.34
CA GLY A 209 -12.56 -10.51 -14.55
C GLY A 209 -12.25 -9.24 -15.33
N ASP A 210 -13.28 -8.44 -15.59
CA ASP A 210 -13.23 -7.15 -16.28
C ASP A 210 -12.98 -5.94 -15.35
N LYS A 211 -12.93 -6.16 -14.03
CA LYS A 211 -12.75 -5.10 -13.03
C LYS A 211 -11.31 -4.96 -12.60
N VAL A 212 -10.84 -3.73 -12.48
CA VAL A 212 -9.53 -3.38 -11.93
C VAL A 212 -9.70 -2.36 -10.81
N CYS A 213 -9.30 -2.75 -9.60
CA CYS A 213 -9.29 -1.92 -8.41
C CYS A 213 -7.86 -1.46 -8.11
N TYR A 214 -7.71 -0.29 -7.49
CA TYR A 214 -6.42 0.20 -7.01
C TYR A 214 -6.50 0.43 -5.50
N ALA A 215 -5.46 0.02 -4.78
CA ALA A 215 -5.44 0.07 -3.32
C ALA A 215 -4.03 0.40 -2.79
N GLN A 216 -3.96 0.88 -1.55
CA GLN A 216 -2.72 1.25 -0.85
C GLN A 216 -2.26 0.17 0.13
N TRP A 217 -0.95 -0.04 0.22
CA TRP A 217 -0.35 -1.00 1.13
C TRP A 217 -0.36 -0.44 2.55
N GLU A 218 -1.12 -1.05 3.46
CA GLU A 218 -1.27 -0.52 4.83
C GLU A 218 -0.88 -1.50 5.94
N ASP A 219 -0.72 -2.79 5.61
CA ASP A 219 -0.34 -3.80 6.60
C ASP A 219 0.46 -4.99 6.02
N VAL A 220 0.90 -5.90 6.89
CA VAL A 220 1.68 -7.09 6.54
C VAL A 220 0.88 -8.36 6.81
N GLY A 221 0.76 -9.20 5.79
CA GLY A 221 0.02 -10.46 5.82
C GLY A 221 -0.42 -10.85 4.41
N PRO A 222 -1.04 -12.01 4.21
CA PRO A 222 -1.55 -12.92 5.23
C PRO A 222 -0.50 -13.97 5.67
N PHE A 223 -0.58 -14.44 6.92
CA PHE A 223 0.19 -15.56 7.53
C PHE A 223 1.72 -15.51 7.59
N GLU A 224 2.34 -14.73 6.71
CA GLU A 224 3.78 -14.61 6.56
C GLU A 224 4.17 -13.13 6.66
N THR A 225 5.37 -12.86 7.15
CA THR A 225 5.94 -11.50 7.23
C THR A 225 7.28 -11.37 6.51
N ASP A 226 7.75 -12.45 5.88
CA ASP A 226 9.04 -12.48 5.17
C ASP A 226 9.00 -13.31 3.89
N ASP A 227 7.95 -13.11 3.08
CA ASP A 227 7.76 -13.81 1.80
C ASP A 227 8.16 -12.94 0.61
N HIS A 228 9.40 -12.42 0.63
CA HIS A 228 9.91 -11.53 -0.41
C HIS A 228 10.06 -12.22 -1.77
N GLU A 229 10.33 -13.52 -1.81
CA GLU A 229 10.42 -14.29 -3.06
C GLU A 229 9.09 -14.33 -3.80
N TYR A 230 7.98 -14.38 -3.07
CA TYR A 230 6.65 -14.19 -3.64
C TYR A 230 6.38 -12.72 -3.92
N VAL A 231 6.56 -11.82 -2.95
CA VAL A 231 6.12 -10.41 -3.08
C VAL A 231 6.87 -9.67 -4.19
N PHE A 232 8.19 -9.83 -4.28
CA PHE A 232 9.04 -9.12 -5.26
C PHE A 232 9.62 -10.03 -6.35
N GLY A 233 9.62 -11.35 -6.15
CA GLY A 233 10.06 -12.33 -7.15
C GLY A 233 8.90 -13.03 -7.87
N ASP A 234 9.20 -14.19 -8.45
CA ASP A 234 8.28 -14.97 -9.29
C ASP A 234 7.66 -16.19 -8.57
N GLN A 235 7.90 -16.33 -7.26
CA GLN A 235 7.34 -17.46 -6.50
C GLN A 235 5.83 -17.29 -6.24
N ARG A 236 5.18 -18.39 -5.86
CA ARG A 236 3.81 -18.40 -5.32
C ARG A 236 3.84 -18.09 -3.81
N PRO A 237 2.72 -17.64 -3.19
CA PRO A 237 2.65 -17.46 -1.75
C PRO A 237 3.16 -18.69 -1.00
N ARG A 238 4.02 -18.47 -0.02
CA ARG A 238 4.64 -19.55 0.78
C ARG A 238 3.60 -20.28 1.61
N THR A 239 2.64 -19.55 2.18
CA THR A 239 1.60 -20.13 3.03
C THR A 239 0.75 -21.16 2.30
N ARG A 240 0.22 -22.12 3.05
CA ARG A 240 -0.82 -23.07 2.62
C ARG A 240 -2.13 -22.86 3.36
N MET A 241 -2.15 -21.95 4.33
CA MET A 241 -3.35 -21.59 5.10
C MET A 241 -4.31 -20.76 4.25
N ASN A 242 -5.60 -20.79 4.59
CA ASN A 242 -6.66 -20.11 3.84
C ASN A 242 -6.56 -20.29 2.32
N ARG A 243 -6.32 -21.54 1.88
CA ARG A 243 -6.21 -21.92 0.46
C ARG A 243 -4.98 -21.32 -0.24
N GLY A 244 -3.93 -21.00 0.52
CA GLY A 244 -2.72 -20.35 0.01
C GLY A 244 -2.95 -18.87 -0.28
N ALA A 245 -3.69 -18.17 0.61
CA ALA A 245 -3.94 -16.75 0.48
C ALA A 245 -2.62 -15.96 0.36
N GLY A 246 -2.51 -15.13 -0.67
CA GLY A 246 -1.32 -14.33 -0.93
C GLY A 246 -1.56 -12.83 -0.88
N LEU A 247 -2.81 -12.42 -0.65
CA LEU A 247 -3.22 -11.02 -0.62
C LEU A 247 -4.39 -10.88 0.36
N ASP A 248 -4.34 -9.88 1.21
CA ASP A 248 -5.46 -9.47 2.05
C ASP A 248 -5.95 -8.11 1.54
N VAL A 249 -7.26 -7.96 1.33
CA VAL A 249 -7.87 -6.74 0.78
C VAL A 249 -8.94 -6.18 1.70
N SER A 250 -9.14 -4.86 1.68
CA SER A 250 -10.17 -4.18 2.47
C SER A 250 -11.59 -4.53 2.02
N PRO A 251 -12.62 -4.25 2.86
CA PRO A 251 -14.02 -4.35 2.45
C PRO A 251 -14.36 -3.52 1.21
N ALA A 252 -13.75 -2.33 1.04
CA ALA A 252 -13.96 -1.51 -0.15
C ALA A 252 -13.46 -2.19 -1.44
N VAL A 253 -12.29 -2.84 -1.39
CA VAL A 253 -11.75 -3.60 -2.52
C VAL A 253 -12.62 -4.83 -2.80
N ARG A 254 -13.04 -5.54 -1.75
CA ARG A 254 -13.99 -6.66 -1.84
C ARG A 254 -15.28 -6.25 -2.57
N ASP A 255 -15.85 -5.12 -2.17
CA ASP A 255 -17.11 -4.61 -2.72
C ASP A 255 -16.94 -4.19 -4.18
N PHE A 256 -15.82 -3.52 -4.52
CA PHE A 256 -15.52 -3.13 -5.89
C PHE A 256 -15.29 -4.33 -6.82
N LEU A 257 -14.55 -5.35 -6.37
CA LEU A 257 -14.22 -6.55 -7.14
C LEU A 257 -15.24 -7.69 -6.95
N GLU A 258 -16.32 -7.44 -6.22
CA GLU A 258 -17.48 -8.33 -6.06
C GLU A 258 -17.12 -9.73 -5.55
N PHE A 259 -16.27 -9.83 -4.52
CA PHE A 259 -15.78 -11.10 -3.96
C PHE A 259 -16.87 -12.03 -3.42
N GLY A 260 -18.11 -11.57 -3.26
CA GLY A 260 -19.23 -12.39 -2.81
C GLY A 260 -18.95 -13.01 -1.43
N SER A 261 -18.61 -14.29 -1.39
CA SER A 261 -18.37 -15.11 -0.18
C SER A 261 -17.14 -14.75 0.66
N GLY A 262 -16.57 -13.54 0.49
CA GLY A 262 -15.47 -13.03 1.32
C GLY A 262 -14.06 -13.47 0.91
N TYR A 263 -13.90 -14.10 -0.26
CA TYR A 263 -12.59 -14.38 -0.86
C TYR A 263 -12.73 -14.53 -2.38
N GLY A 264 -11.64 -14.39 -3.12
CA GLY A 264 -11.63 -14.56 -4.57
C GLY A 264 -10.24 -14.79 -5.13
N THR A 265 -10.16 -15.29 -6.36
CA THR A 265 -8.91 -15.34 -7.11
C THR A 265 -8.78 -14.05 -7.93
N VAL A 266 -7.62 -13.41 -7.85
CA VAL A 266 -7.30 -12.15 -8.52
C VAL A 266 -5.91 -12.17 -9.12
N ASP A 267 -5.67 -11.28 -10.07
CA ASP A 267 -4.33 -10.91 -10.47
C ASP A 267 -3.95 -9.61 -9.78
N TRP A 268 -2.68 -9.41 -9.44
CA TRP A 268 -2.23 -8.13 -8.93
C TRP A 268 -0.83 -7.76 -9.42
N ARG A 269 -0.54 -6.46 -9.46
CA ARG A 269 0.82 -5.95 -9.66
C ARG A 269 1.01 -4.65 -8.90
N PHE A 270 2.25 -4.37 -8.51
CA PHE A 270 2.59 -3.02 -8.06
C PHE A 270 2.39 -2.02 -9.21
N VAL A 271 2.02 -0.80 -8.83
CA VAL A 271 1.89 0.32 -9.75
C VAL A 271 2.55 1.54 -9.13
N ASP A 272 3.15 2.39 -9.96
CA ASP A 272 3.53 3.71 -9.52
C ASP A 272 2.29 4.63 -9.45
N VAL A 273 2.41 5.72 -8.70
CA VAL A 273 1.28 6.64 -8.43
C VAL A 273 0.66 7.22 -9.70
N ASP A 274 1.45 7.42 -10.76
CA ASP A 274 1.00 7.91 -12.07
C ASP A 274 0.24 6.88 -12.90
N GLU A 275 0.31 5.61 -12.52
CA GLU A 275 -0.47 4.53 -13.13
C GLU A 275 -1.87 4.40 -12.53
N VAL A 276 -2.15 5.08 -11.40
CA VAL A 276 -3.44 4.99 -10.71
C VAL A 276 -4.46 5.89 -11.43
N PRO A 277 -5.46 5.33 -12.14
CA PRO A 277 -6.47 6.11 -12.85
C PRO A 277 -7.48 6.67 -11.86
N ASP A 278 -8.37 7.56 -12.34
CA ASP A 278 -9.44 8.09 -11.51
C ASP A 278 -10.45 7.01 -11.14
N GLY A 279 -10.91 7.06 -9.90
CA GLY A 279 -11.80 6.07 -9.33
C GLY A 279 -12.04 6.32 -7.84
N PRO A 280 -12.87 5.49 -7.19
CA PRO A 280 -13.26 5.67 -5.80
C PRO A 280 -12.06 5.64 -4.82
N TRP A 281 -10.98 4.94 -5.17
CA TRP A 281 -9.75 4.86 -4.38
C TRP A 281 -8.98 6.17 -4.24
N LYS A 282 -9.33 7.22 -4.98
CA LYS A 282 -8.69 8.55 -4.88
C LYS A 282 -9.41 9.53 -3.96
N GLN A 283 -10.56 9.16 -3.39
CA GLN A 283 -11.50 10.14 -2.83
C GLN A 283 -11.29 10.47 -1.35
N HIS A 284 -10.74 9.54 -0.56
CA HIS A 284 -10.70 9.66 0.90
C HIS A 284 -9.34 9.30 1.48
N GLY A 285 -9.11 9.78 2.70
CA GLY A 285 -7.95 9.47 3.53
C GLY A 285 -6.86 10.53 3.48
N SER A 286 -6.37 10.92 4.66
CA SER A 286 -5.24 11.82 4.82
C SER A 286 -3.91 11.19 4.38
N ASN A 287 -3.80 9.86 4.29
CA ASN A 287 -2.68 9.14 3.67
C ASN A 287 -2.81 9.04 2.14
N ASN A 288 -3.87 9.59 1.54
CA ASN A 288 -4.12 9.52 0.12
C ASN A 288 -3.57 10.75 -0.61
N PRO A 289 -2.52 10.62 -1.45
CA PRO A 289 -1.94 11.75 -2.15
C PRO A 289 -2.88 12.40 -3.17
N PHE A 290 -3.98 11.73 -3.54
CA PHE A 290 -4.99 12.26 -4.46
C PHE A 290 -6.12 13.02 -3.78
N ALA A 291 -6.43 12.70 -2.51
CA ALA A 291 -7.52 13.32 -1.76
C ALA A 291 -7.08 14.63 -1.05
N ASN A 292 -5.78 14.76 -0.78
CA ASN A 292 -5.23 15.94 -0.11
C ASN A 292 -4.98 17.10 -1.08
N SER A 293 -5.96 18.00 -1.18
CA SER A 293 -5.89 19.24 -1.98
C SER A 293 -4.84 20.24 -1.49
N VAL A 294 -4.45 20.23 -0.21
CA VAL A 294 -3.42 21.12 0.37
C VAL A 294 -2.04 20.93 -0.29
N LEU A 295 -1.79 19.75 -0.85
CA LEU A 295 -0.55 19.42 -1.54
C LEU A 295 -0.65 19.65 -3.07
N ALA A 296 -1.86 19.56 -3.62
CA ALA A 296 -2.19 19.81 -5.02
C ALA A 296 -2.48 21.30 -5.28
N GLY A 297 -1.54 22.19 -4.92
CA GLY A 297 -1.65 23.62 -5.22
C GLY A 297 -1.92 23.90 -6.70
N ASP A 298 -2.77 24.89 -6.95
CA ASP A 298 -3.39 25.31 -8.21
C ASP A 298 -2.75 24.76 -9.49
N GLY A 299 -3.52 23.89 -10.16
CA GLY A 299 -3.14 23.18 -11.36
C GLY A 299 -2.89 24.10 -12.55
N VAL A 300 -1.62 24.50 -12.72
CA VAL A 300 -1.08 25.05 -13.97
C VAL A 300 0.24 24.33 -14.28
N GLY A 301 0.15 23.02 -14.51
CA GLY A 301 1.31 22.18 -14.85
C GLY A 301 0.95 21.17 -15.93
N THR A 302 1.93 20.80 -16.75
CA THR A 302 1.80 19.71 -17.72
C THR A 302 1.51 18.38 -17.01
N ALA A 303 0.93 17.40 -17.71
CA ALA A 303 0.64 16.08 -17.13
C ALA A 303 1.87 15.39 -16.51
N SER A 304 3.07 15.65 -17.05
CA SER A 304 4.32 15.12 -16.48
C SER A 304 4.70 15.81 -15.17
N GLU A 305 4.48 17.13 -15.05
CA GLU A 305 4.72 17.87 -13.81
C GLU A 305 3.73 17.51 -12.72
N SER A 306 2.45 17.29 -13.07
CA SER A 306 1.47 16.81 -12.11
C SER A 306 1.83 15.42 -11.59
N ILE A 307 2.30 14.52 -12.46
CA ILE A 307 2.77 13.17 -12.09
C ILE A 307 3.95 13.22 -11.11
N LEU A 308 4.99 13.98 -11.43
CA LEU A 308 6.15 14.13 -10.55
C LEU A 308 5.74 14.72 -9.21
N ARG A 309 4.83 15.69 -9.24
CA ARG A 309 4.26 16.29 -8.05
C ARG A 309 3.52 15.25 -7.20
N VAL A 310 2.60 14.43 -7.74
CA VAL A 310 1.89 13.43 -6.90
C VAL A 310 2.86 12.43 -6.25
N ARG A 311 3.91 12.01 -6.98
CA ARG A 311 4.95 11.13 -6.42
C ARG A 311 5.71 11.79 -5.26
N GLU A 312 6.14 13.03 -5.44
CA GLU A 312 6.83 13.78 -4.39
C GLU A 312 5.92 14.07 -3.19
N LEU A 313 4.65 14.39 -3.45
CA LEU A 313 3.65 14.63 -2.41
C LEU A 313 3.39 13.37 -1.59
N ARG A 314 3.31 12.20 -2.23
CA ARG A 314 3.27 10.92 -1.52
C ARG A 314 4.49 10.78 -0.62
N ASP A 315 5.71 10.92 -1.15
CA ASP A 315 6.92 10.69 -0.35
C ASP A 315 7.02 11.64 0.85
N ARG A 316 6.68 12.91 0.65
CA ARG A 316 6.59 13.90 1.73
C ARG A 316 5.49 13.56 2.73
N LEU A 317 4.32 13.15 2.26
CA LEU A 317 3.19 12.76 3.10
C LEU A 317 3.56 11.57 3.99
N MET A 318 4.11 10.50 3.40
CA MET A 318 4.52 9.32 4.17
C MET A 318 5.60 9.68 5.19
N ALA A 319 6.59 10.50 4.82
CA ALA A 319 7.60 10.97 5.75
C ALA A 319 7.02 11.84 6.89
N SER A 320 6.00 12.66 6.60
CA SER A 320 5.35 13.54 7.59
C SER A 320 4.48 12.77 8.59
N LEU A 321 3.73 11.76 8.13
CA LEU A 321 2.88 10.92 8.99
C LEU A 321 3.71 10.14 10.01
N ASP A 322 5.00 9.94 9.74
CA ASP A 322 5.95 9.26 10.61
C ASP A 322 6.69 10.18 11.59
N THR A 323 6.50 11.50 11.49
CA THR A 323 7.12 12.46 12.40
C THR A 323 6.27 12.57 13.66
N PRO A 324 6.77 12.19 14.85
CA PRO A 324 6.05 12.48 16.08
C PRO A 324 5.91 14.01 16.20
N GLU A 325 4.68 14.50 16.37
CA GLU A 325 4.46 15.88 16.81
C GLU A 325 5.32 16.10 18.06
N ALA A 326 6.37 16.90 17.91
CA ALA A 326 7.23 17.27 19.01
C ALA A 326 6.43 18.15 19.98
N GLU A 327 6.50 17.75 21.26
CA GLU A 327 6.26 18.56 22.45
C GLU A 327 6.14 20.08 22.22
N THR A 328 4.93 20.62 22.17
CA THR A 328 4.72 22.05 22.47
C THR A 328 3.38 22.27 23.18
N ALA A 329 3.39 22.07 24.50
CA ALA A 329 2.78 22.98 25.47
C ALA A 329 3.28 22.58 26.86
N ALA A 330 4.44 23.08 27.25
CA ALA A 330 4.94 22.99 28.63
C ALA A 330 3.91 23.62 29.59
N PRO A 331 3.68 23.05 30.79
CA PRO A 331 2.83 23.67 31.78
C PRO A 331 3.55 24.91 32.32
N LEU A 332 2.85 26.05 32.26
CA LEU A 332 3.21 27.26 33.00
C LEU A 332 3.41 26.91 34.48
N THR A 333 4.65 26.93 34.93
CA THR A 333 4.99 26.95 36.35
C THR A 333 4.40 28.23 36.95
N ARG A 334 3.47 28.05 37.89
CA ARG A 334 3.06 29.11 38.82
C ARG A 334 4.22 29.36 39.79
N GLU A 335 4.69 30.59 39.83
CA GLU A 335 5.27 31.19 41.05
C GLU A 335 4.16 31.87 41.85
#